data_AF-A0A936AE14-F1
#
_entry.id   AF-A0A936AE14-F1
#
_cell.length_a   1.000
_cell.length_b   1.000
_cell.length_c   1.000
_cell.angle_alpha   90.00
_cell.angle_beta   90.00
_cell.angle_gamma   90.00
#
_symmetry.space_group_name_H-M   'P 1'
#
loop_
_entity.id
_entity.type
_entity.pdbx_description
1 polymer ?
#
loop_
_entity_poly.entity_id
_entity_poly.type
_entity_poly.pdbx_seq_one_letter_code
_entity_poly.pdbx_strand_id
1 'polypeptide(L)'
;MRVLVSLLILSFLISCSKPEENFIKIPSEFSVSIVEQIQANENRHLYLEIASLTSTYCQDDTLVYNETLDSFSLNIEILDTYKANSCYERKYLLSSLIPLPIFSDSLDVTVSLGSASVIKCRVYILDKHYQIVILGGTGLNNTYQQTFKIPTNLIWGYAYPKSKEPTSESLMNSFKKEVEFDCLTHRLDPGFYSYFTITDNNLILFKTDPGIVGNYLKFYYFHSKTNDELDLLFSDLAEKYNNLVGYKINLGSGKEYHAY
;
A
#
# COMPACT_ATOMS: atom_id res chain seq x y z
N MET A 1 29.25 73.16 1.74
CA MET A 1 29.65 72.36 2.91
C MET A 1 28.56 72.49 3.98
N ARG A 2 27.65 71.52 4.07
CA ARG A 2 26.94 71.09 5.28
C ARG A 2 26.09 69.87 4.93
N VAL A 3 26.51 68.76 5.51
CA VAL A 3 25.91 67.42 5.48
C VAL A 3 24.77 67.41 6.50
N LEU A 4 23.59 66.92 6.12
CA LEU A 4 22.52 66.47 7.01
C LEU A 4 21.73 65.41 6.22
N VAL A 5 22.10 64.12 6.31
CA VAL A 5 21.49 63.12 7.21
C VAL A 5 19.96 63.17 7.18
N SER A 6 19.36 62.34 6.31
CA SER A 6 18.03 61.72 6.45
C SER A 6 18.16 60.34 5.79
N LEU A 7 18.78 59.37 6.46
CA LEU A 7 18.14 58.44 7.40
C LEU A 7 16.82 57.85 6.86
N LEU A 8 16.98 56.79 6.05
CA LEU A 8 16.53 55.45 6.41
C LEU A 8 15.07 55.32 6.91
N ILE A 9 14.13 55.25 5.97
CA ILE A 9 12.93 54.43 6.13
C ILE A 9 12.69 53.71 4.79
N LEU A 10 13.62 52.82 4.43
CA LEU A 10 13.30 51.72 3.53
C LEU A 10 12.58 50.70 4.41
N SER A 11 11.28 50.93 4.63
CA SER A 11 10.37 49.95 5.19
C SER A 11 10.38 48.75 4.25
N PHE A 12 11.27 47.80 4.57
CA PHE A 12 11.13 46.41 4.20
C PHE A 12 9.74 45.97 4.69
N LEU A 13 8.76 46.14 3.81
CA LEU A 13 7.54 45.35 3.80
C LEU A 13 8.00 43.93 3.47
N ILE A 14 8.56 43.25 4.47
CA ILE A 14 8.50 41.80 4.54
C ILE A 14 7.01 41.54 4.74
N SER A 15 6.31 41.49 3.62
CA SER A 15 5.01 40.85 3.54
C SER A 15 5.28 39.41 3.96
N CYS A 16 5.00 39.14 5.23
CA CYS A 16 4.85 37.78 5.71
C CYS A 16 3.57 37.30 5.03
N SER A 17 3.68 36.87 3.77
CA SER A 17 2.61 36.15 3.11
C SER A 17 2.34 34.94 4.00
N LYS A 18 1.18 34.94 4.66
CA LYS A 18 0.67 33.71 5.27
C LYS A 18 0.80 32.63 4.19
N PRO A 19 1.43 31.49 4.49
CA PRO A 19 1.45 30.39 3.53
C PRO A 19 0.00 30.15 3.10
N GLU A 20 -0.27 30.15 1.80
CA GLU A 20 -1.57 29.75 1.29
C GLU A 20 -1.90 28.39 1.91
N GLU A 21 -3.06 28.33 2.56
CA GLU A 21 -3.56 27.08 3.12
C GLU A 21 -3.76 26.11 1.94
N ASN A 22 -2.87 25.13 1.85
CA ASN A 22 -2.78 24.14 0.77
C ASN A 22 -3.85 23.03 0.91
N PHE A 23 -5.09 23.43 1.21
CA PHE A 23 -6.22 22.53 1.33
C PHE A 23 -6.97 22.42 0.00
N ILE A 24 -7.32 21.19 -0.41
CA ILE A 24 -8.09 20.93 -1.63
C ILE A 24 -9.45 20.38 -1.22
N LYS A 25 -10.49 20.77 -1.97
CA LYS A 25 -11.84 20.22 -1.83
C LYS A 25 -11.81 18.68 -1.85
N ILE A 26 -12.27 18.09 -0.75
CA ILE A 26 -12.31 16.65 -0.52
C ILE A 26 -13.30 16.02 -1.52
N PRO A 27 -12.95 14.89 -2.16
CA PRO A 27 -13.87 14.21 -3.05
C PRO A 27 -15.05 13.68 -2.24
N SER A 28 -16.27 13.90 -2.72
CA SER A 28 -17.50 13.44 -2.06
C SER A 28 -17.66 11.91 -2.08
N GLU A 29 -16.83 11.24 -2.88
CA GLU A 29 -16.83 9.81 -3.08
C GLU A 29 -15.45 9.21 -2.79
N PHE A 30 -15.44 8.15 -1.99
CA PHE A 30 -14.25 7.41 -1.62
C PHE A 30 -14.55 5.90 -1.57
N SER A 31 -13.49 5.10 -1.67
CA SER A 31 -13.53 3.67 -1.40
C SER A 31 -13.00 3.39 0.00
N VAL A 32 -13.49 2.31 0.59
CA VAL A 32 -13.06 1.83 1.90
C VAL A 32 -12.74 0.35 1.77
N SER A 33 -11.51 -0.06 2.08
CA SER A 33 -11.04 -1.45 1.98
C SER A 33 -10.27 -1.86 3.23
N ILE A 34 -10.21 -3.16 3.54
CA ILE A 34 -9.29 -3.66 4.58
C ILE A 34 -7.95 -3.96 3.94
N VAL A 35 -6.88 -3.52 4.58
CA VAL A 35 -5.52 -3.83 4.21
C VAL A 35 -4.83 -4.48 5.41
N GLU A 36 -4.28 -5.66 5.18
CA GLU A 36 -3.36 -6.32 6.10
C GLU A 36 -1.94 -5.84 5.79
N GLN A 37 -1.23 -5.38 6.81
CA GLN A 37 0.22 -5.20 6.75
C GLN A 37 0.89 -6.27 7.61
N ILE A 38 1.80 -7.00 7.01
CA ILE A 38 2.65 -7.99 7.65
C ILE A 38 4.00 -7.34 7.94
N GLN A 39 4.34 -7.23 9.21
CA GLN A 39 5.64 -6.75 9.68
C GLN A 39 6.59 -7.94 9.90
N ALA A 40 7.89 -7.65 10.00
CA ALA A 40 8.87 -8.65 10.42
C ALA A 40 8.44 -9.30 11.74
N ASN A 41 8.69 -10.62 11.87
CA ASN A 41 8.27 -11.47 13.00
C ASN A 41 6.77 -11.81 13.02
N GLU A 42 6.13 -11.91 11.85
CA GLU A 42 4.74 -12.39 11.70
C GLU A 42 3.67 -11.51 12.35
N ASN A 43 4.03 -10.31 12.79
CA ASN A 43 3.08 -9.35 13.33
C ASN A 43 2.20 -8.80 12.21
N ARG A 44 0.89 -9.04 12.32
CA ARG A 44 -0.12 -8.63 11.33
C ARG A 44 -0.98 -7.53 11.92
N HIS A 45 -1.01 -6.40 11.22
CA HIS A 45 -1.83 -5.24 11.58
C HIS A 45 -2.87 -5.00 10.49
N LEU A 46 -4.09 -4.70 10.93
CA LEU A 46 -5.18 -4.37 10.03
C LEU A 46 -5.34 -2.85 9.95
N TYR A 47 -5.56 -2.38 8.74
CA TYR A 47 -5.82 -0.99 8.44
C TYR A 47 -7.11 -0.88 7.64
N LEU A 48 -7.84 0.19 7.91
CA LEU A 48 -8.85 0.69 7.00
C LEU A 48 -8.14 1.59 5.98
N GLU A 49 -8.14 1.16 4.72
CA GLU A 49 -7.73 2.02 3.62
C GLU A 49 -8.93 2.86 3.18
N ILE A 50 -8.77 4.18 3.28
CA ILE A 50 -9.68 5.15 2.67
C ILE A 50 -8.98 5.73 1.46
N ALA A 51 -9.55 5.56 0.27
CA ALA A 51 -8.96 6.06 -0.97
C ALA A 51 -9.94 6.85 -1.84
N SER A 52 -9.44 7.84 -2.58
CA SER A 52 -10.23 8.53 -3.60
C SER A 52 -10.54 7.59 -4.77
N LEU A 53 -11.64 7.84 -5.48
CA LEU A 53 -11.99 7.09 -6.69
C LEU A 53 -11.29 7.63 -7.95
N THR A 54 -10.79 8.86 -7.90
CA THR A 54 -10.15 9.53 -9.04
C THR A 54 -8.69 9.81 -8.77
N SER A 55 -7.85 9.58 -9.78
CA SER A 55 -6.43 9.88 -9.75
C SER A 55 -6.19 11.34 -10.15
N THR A 56 -6.34 12.24 -9.18
CA THR A 56 -6.15 13.69 -9.35
C THR A 56 -5.16 14.28 -8.36
N TYR A 57 -4.58 13.45 -7.50
CA TYR A 57 -3.74 13.86 -6.37
C TYR A 57 -2.27 13.63 -6.63
N CYS A 58 -1.43 14.30 -5.86
CA CYS A 58 -0.01 14.04 -5.79
C CYS A 58 0.25 12.84 -4.89
N GLN A 59 1.37 12.16 -5.10
CA GLN A 59 1.77 11.00 -4.30
C GLN A 59 1.85 11.32 -2.80
N ASP A 60 2.28 12.54 -2.48
CA ASP A 60 2.54 13.01 -1.12
C ASP A 60 1.34 13.78 -0.53
N ASP A 61 0.22 13.86 -1.25
CA ASP A 61 -1.01 14.40 -0.68
C ASP A 61 -1.54 13.45 0.39
N THR A 62 -2.03 13.99 1.50
CA THR A 62 -2.47 13.20 2.66
C THR A 62 -3.85 13.59 3.12
N LEU A 63 -4.60 12.60 3.59
CA LEU A 63 -5.92 12.81 4.17
C LEU A 63 -5.76 13.20 5.64
N VAL A 64 -6.37 14.31 6.03
CA VAL A 64 -6.42 14.78 7.42
C VAL A 64 -7.71 14.26 8.04
N TYR A 65 -7.58 13.49 9.11
CA TYR A 65 -8.72 12.89 9.81
C TYR A 65 -8.55 12.93 11.32
N ASN A 66 -9.68 12.88 12.02
CA ASN A 66 -9.76 12.55 13.43
C ASN A 66 -10.28 11.12 13.59
N GLU A 67 -9.78 10.43 14.61
CA GLU A 67 -10.29 9.12 15.02
C GLU A 67 -10.78 9.18 16.47
N THR A 68 -11.92 8.54 16.72
CA THR A 68 -12.47 8.33 18.06
C THR A 68 -12.87 6.87 18.20
N LEU A 69 -12.36 6.24 19.26
CA LEU A 69 -12.62 4.85 19.56
C LEU A 69 -13.50 4.74 20.80
N ASP A 70 -14.67 4.16 20.63
CA ASP A 70 -15.51 3.67 21.72
C ASP A 70 -15.42 2.14 21.79
N SER A 71 -15.96 1.51 22.83
CA SER A 71 -15.71 0.09 23.18
C SER A 71 -15.93 -0.92 22.04
N PHE A 72 -16.76 -0.63 21.04
CA PHE A 72 -17.01 -1.51 19.89
C PHE A 72 -17.13 -0.75 18.56
N SER A 73 -16.77 0.53 18.53
CA SER A 73 -16.95 1.35 17.33
C SER A 73 -15.80 2.32 17.12
N LEU A 74 -15.28 2.33 15.89
CA LEU A 74 -14.31 3.31 15.42
C LEU A 74 -15.04 4.36 14.58
N ASN A 75 -14.96 5.62 15.00
CA ASN A 75 -15.48 6.75 14.25
C ASN A 75 -14.31 7.52 13.64
N ILE A 76 -14.36 7.74 12.32
CA ILE A 76 -13.35 8.44 11.54
C ILE A 76 -14.02 9.65 10.90
N GLU A 77 -13.55 10.84 11.24
CA GLU A 77 -14.01 12.09 10.64
C GLU A 77 -12.91 12.63 9.71
N ILE A 78 -13.19 12.64 8.41
CA ILE A 78 -12.34 13.23 7.38
C ILE A 78 -12.54 14.74 7.44
N LEU A 79 -11.46 15.47 7.78
CA LEU A 79 -11.48 16.92 7.95
C LEU A 79 -11.08 17.66 6.68
N ASP A 80 -9.96 17.26 6.07
CA ASP A 80 -9.37 17.94 4.92
C ASP A 80 -8.40 17.04 4.14
N THR A 81 -7.85 17.57 3.05
CA THR A 81 -6.71 16.99 2.31
C THR A 81 -5.56 17.99 2.31
N TYR A 82 -4.43 17.60 2.87
CA TYR A 82 -3.21 18.40 2.80
C TYR A 82 -2.49 18.14 1.48
N LYS A 83 -2.30 19.21 0.70
CA LYS A 83 -1.57 19.17 -0.57
C LYS A 83 -0.07 19.34 -0.34
N ALA A 84 0.73 18.45 -0.92
CA ALA A 84 2.17 18.57 -0.91
C ALA A 84 2.65 19.75 -1.77
N ASN A 85 3.75 20.40 -1.35
CA ASN A 85 4.32 21.56 -2.04
C ASN A 85 4.91 21.22 -3.42
N SER A 86 5.23 19.94 -3.66
CA SER A 86 5.80 19.45 -4.92
C SER A 86 4.99 18.26 -5.43
N CYS A 87 4.45 18.38 -6.63
CA CYS A 87 3.75 17.31 -7.31
C CYS A 87 4.57 16.87 -8.52
N TYR A 88 5.09 15.64 -8.52
CA TYR A 88 5.56 15.04 -9.76
C TYR A 88 4.36 14.79 -10.67
N GLU A 89 4.49 14.98 -11.98
CA GLU A 89 3.37 14.99 -12.96
C GLU A 89 2.51 13.71 -13.01
N ARG A 90 2.89 12.64 -12.30
CA ARG A 90 2.07 11.43 -12.18
C ARG A 90 0.92 11.70 -11.22
N LYS A 91 -0.30 11.39 -11.68
CA LYS A 91 -1.50 11.48 -10.85
C LYS A 91 -1.70 10.20 -10.05
N TYR A 92 -2.02 10.34 -8.77
CA TYR A 92 -2.24 9.25 -7.82
C TYR A 92 -3.66 9.32 -7.26
N LEU A 93 -4.13 8.18 -6.75
CA LEU A 93 -5.27 8.14 -5.84
C LEU A 93 -4.78 8.67 -4.49
N LEU A 94 -5.55 9.58 -3.88
CA LEU A 94 -5.34 9.92 -2.48
C LEU A 94 -5.69 8.68 -1.66
N SER A 95 -4.79 8.21 -0.81
CA SER A 95 -5.07 7.07 0.07
C SER A 95 -4.52 7.33 1.46
N SER A 96 -5.18 6.81 2.48
CA SER A 96 -4.69 6.82 3.85
C SER A 96 -5.05 5.50 4.54
N LEU A 97 -4.07 4.99 5.29
CA LEU A 97 -4.19 3.77 6.07
C LEU A 97 -4.42 4.15 7.53
N ILE A 98 -5.63 3.87 8.01
CA ILE A 98 -6.04 4.14 9.39
C ILE A 98 -5.94 2.84 10.18
N PRO A 99 -5.11 2.75 11.23
CA PRO A 99 -4.94 1.51 11.99
C PRO A 99 -6.27 1.12 12.64
N LEU A 100 -6.66 -0.15 12.48
CA LEU A 100 -7.78 -0.69 13.21
C LEU A 100 -7.32 -1.13 14.62
N PRO A 101 -8.15 -0.93 15.65
CA PRO A 101 -7.87 -1.47 16.98
C PRO A 101 -7.86 -3.01 16.94
N ILE A 102 -7.39 -3.64 18.01
CA ILE A 102 -7.52 -5.08 18.17
C ILE A 102 -8.98 -5.40 18.54
N PHE A 103 -9.63 -6.28 17.76
CA PHE A 103 -10.97 -6.80 18.02
C PHE A 103 -11.03 -8.29 17.67
N SER A 104 -11.95 -9.05 18.28
CA SER A 104 -12.03 -10.50 18.10
C SER A 104 -12.88 -10.91 16.90
N ASP A 105 -14.09 -10.37 16.78
CA ASP A 105 -15.09 -10.86 15.83
C ASP A 105 -15.44 -9.80 14.80
N SER A 106 -15.97 -8.67 15.29
CA SER A 106 -16.39 -7.57 14.45
C SER A 106 -16.17 -6.22 15.10
N LEU A 107 -15.99 -5.20 14.26
CA LEU A 107 -15.88 -3.81 14.66
C LEU A 107 -16.84 -2.96 13.82
N ASP A 108 -17.67 -2.16 14.47
CA ASP A 108 -18.46 -1.14 13.77
C ASP A 108 -17.55 0.04 13.42
N VAL A 109 -17.65 0.50 12.18
CA VAL A 109 -16.83 1.61 11.67
C VAL A 109 -17.75 2.63 11.02
N THR A 110 -17.63 3.88 11.45
CA THR A 110 -18.29 5.02 10.80
C THR A 110 -17.24 5.92 10.19
N VAL A 111 -17.33 6.20 8.90
CA VAL A 111 -16.48 7.18 8.21
C VAL A 111 -17.36 8.33 7.75
N SER A 112 -17.06 9.55 8.20
CA SER A 112 -17.80 10.76 7.83
C SER A 112 -16.92 11.79 7.16
N LEU A 113 -17.46 12.44 6.12
CA LEU A 113 -16.92 13.62 5.48
C LEU A 113 -17.84 14.80 5.80
N GLY A 114 -17.57 15.48 6.91
CA GLY A 114 -18.49 16.47 7.49
C GLY A 114 -19.92 15.93 7.58
N SER A 115 -20.90 16.74 7.21
CA SER A 115 -22.32 16.34 7.11
C SER A 115 -22.73 15.82 5.72
N ALA A 116 -21.83 15.83 4.74
CA ALA A 116 -22.15 15.59 3.33
C ALA A 116 -22.20 14.10 2.98
N SER A 117 -21.29 13.30 3.52
CA SER A 117 -21.22 11.86 3.30
C SER A 117 -20.92 11.15 4.61
N VAL A 118 -21.71 10.12 4.93
CA VAL A 118 -21.45 9.24 6.08
C VAL A 118 -21.60 7.82 5.59
N ILE A 119 -20.63 6.98 5.93
CA ILE A 119 -20.66 5.54 5.69
C ILE A 119 -20.60 4.83 7.03
N LYS A 120 -21.49 3.86 7.18
CA LYS A 120 -21.49 2.94 8.31
C LYS A 120 -21.21 1.56 7.75
N CYS A 121 -20.16 0.92 8.26
CA CYS A 121 -19.81 -0.43 7.91
C CYS A 121 -19.47 -1.24 9.15
N ARG A 122 -19.44 -2.57 8.97
CA ARG A 122 -18.96 -3.52 9.96
C ARG A 122 -17.84 -4.33 9.34
N VAL A 123 -16.72 -4.36 10.04
CA VAL A 123 -15.55 -5.17 9.68
C VAL A 123 -15.66 -6.49 10.41
N TYR A 124 -15.40 -7.59 9.71
CA TYR A 124 -15.33 -8.94 10.28
C TYR A 124 -13.96 -9.56 10.06
N ILE A 125 -13.47 -10.27 11.07
CA ILE A 125 -12.32 -11.17 10.96
C ILE A 125 -12.86 -12.59 10.79
N LEU A 126 -12.71 -13.15 9.58
CA LEU A 126 -13.09 -14.52 9.27
C LEU A 126 -11.83 -15.36 9.05
N ASP A 127 -11.95 -16.69 9.05
CA ASP A 127 -10.79 -17.59 9.02
C ASP A 127 -9.85 -17.30 7.85
N LYS A 128 -10.39 -17.16 6.63
CA LYS A 128 -9.63 -17.00 5.39
C LYS A 128 -9.51 -15.58 4.88
N HIS A 129 -10.34 -14.66 5.36
CA HIS A 129 -10.42 -13.30 4.83
C HIS A 129 -10.96 -12.32 5.86
N TYR A 130 -10.78 -11.04 5.58
CA TYR A 130 -11.43 -9.92 6.23
C TYR A 130 -12.60 -9.48 5.34
N GLN A 131 -13.71 -9.07 5.95
CA GLN A 131 -14.89 -8.64 5.21
C GLN A 131 -15.38 -7.29 5.72
N ILE A 132 -15.74 -6.40 4.80
CA ILE A 132 -16.46 -5.16 5.09
C ILE A 132 -17.91 -5.32 4.61
N VAL A 133 -18.85 -5.23 5.55
CA VAL A 133 -20.28 -5.16 5.26
C VAL A 133 -20.74 -3.72 5.40
N ILE A 134 -21.29 -3.16 4.33
CA ILE A 134 -21.83 -1.79 4.33
C ILE A 134 -23.24 -1.84 4.90
N LEU A 135 -23.47 -1.14 6.01
CA LEU A 135 -24.74 -1.10 6.72
C LEU A 135 -25.64 0.04 6.20
N GLY A 136 -25.05 1.10 5.68
CA GLY A 136 -25.75 2.23 5.08
C GLY A 136 -24.85 3.44 4.89
N GLY A 137 -25.33 4.42 4.15
CA GLY A 137 -24.59 5.65 3.86
C GLY A 137 -24.65 6.09 2.40
N THR A 138 -23.99 7.21 2.11
CA THR A 138 -23.82 7.78 0.77
C THR A 138 -22.34 8.08 0.51
N GLY A 139 -21.95 8.18 -0.77
CA GLY A 139 -20.58 8.58 -1.14
C GLY A 139 -19.55 7.45 -1.15
N LEU A 140 -19.97 6.20 -1.30
CA LEU A 140 -19.05 5.06 -1.34
C LEU A 140 -19.19 4.22 -2.60
N ASN A 141 -18.05 3.94 -3.21
CA ASN A 141 -17.89 2.91 -4.24
C ASN A 141 -16.83 1.93 -3.75
N ASN A 142 -17.26 0.76 -3.26
CA ASN A 142 -16.33 -0.17 -2.67
C ASN A 142 -15.62 -0.96 -3.76
N THR A 143 -14.31 -0.79 -3.88
CA THR A 143 -13.50 -1.59 -4.80
C THR A 143 -13.40 -3.04 -4.31
N TYR A 144 -13.28 -3.27 -3.00
CA TYR A 144 -13.13 -4.60 -2.42
C TYR A 144 -13.91 -4.73 -1.11
N GLN A 145 -14.95 -5.56 -1.11
CA GLN A 145 -15.68 -5.92 0.11
C GLN A 145 -14.97 -7.02 0.91
N GLN A 146 -14.00 -7.69 0.29
CA GLN A 146 -13.27 -8.83 0.86
C GLN A 146 -11.78 -8.68 0.58
N THR A 147 -10.99 -8.94 1.62
CA THR A 147 -9.52 -9.00 1.56
C THR A 147 -9.08 -10.35 2.10
N PHE A 148 -8.53 -11.22 1.24
CA PHE A 148 -8.02 -12.52 1.66
C PHE A 148 -6.77 -12.38 2.51
N LYS A 149 -6.63 -13.25 3.51
CA LYS A 149 -5.41 -13.34 4.33
C LYS A 149 -4.29 -13.96 3.53
N ILE A 150 -3.09 -13.39 3.62
CA ILE A 150 -1.89 -14.02 3.04
C ILE A 150 -1.50 -15.22 3.90
N PRO A 151 -1.41 -16.44 3.33
CA PRO A 151 -0.91 -17.62 4.06
C PRO A 151 0.51 -17.40 4.56
N THR A 152 0.83 -17.91 5.76
CA THR A 152 2.16 -17.75 6.38
C THR A 152 3.28 -18.38 5.55
N ASN A 153 2.98 -19.47 4.85
CA ASN A 153 3.90 -20.19 3.99
C ASN A 153 3.86 -19.76 2.51
N LEU A 154 3.36 -18.55 2.24
CA LEU A 154 3.36 -17.96 0.91
C LEU A 154 4.65 -17.17 0.69
N ILE A 155 5.24 -17.34 -0.49
CA ILE A 155 6.27 -16.48 -1.07
C ILE A 155 5.65 -15.73 -2.23
N TRP A 156 5.87 -14.43 -2.34
CA TRP A 156 5.49 -13.67 -3.54
C TRP A 156 6.51 -12.58 -3.85
N GLY A 157 6.58 -12.20 -5.12
CA GLY A 157 7.54 -11.21 -5.53
C GLY A 157 7.68 -11.04 -7.02
N TYR A 158 8.72 -10.31 -7.39
CA TYR A 158 9.10 -10.10 -8.76
C TYR A 158 10.60 -10.24 -8.93
N ALA A 159 11.01 -10.55 -10.15
CA ALA A 159 12.40 -10.58 -10.56
C ALA A 159 12.57 -10.10 -12.01
N TYR A 160 13.70 -9.45 -12.29
CA TYR A 160 14.01 -8.83 -13.57
C TYR A 160 15.50 -9.00 -13.91
N PRO A 161 15.86 -9.10 -15.19
CA PRO A 161 17.26 -9.12 -15.59
C PRO A 161 17.88 -7.73 -15.39
N LYS A 162 19.06 -7.66 -14.78
CA LYS A 162 19.81 -6.39 -14.62
C LYS A 162 20.39 -5.88 -15.94
N SER A 163 20.70 -6.80 -16.85
CA SER A 163 21.15 -6.49 -18.22
C SER A 163 20.00 -6.55 -19.21
N LYS A 164 20.02 -5.65 -20.21
CA LYS A 164 19.02 -5.59 -21.31
C LYS A 164 19.28 -6.60 -22.43
N GLU A 165 20.27 -7.49 -22.29
CA GLU A 165 20.64 -8.43 -23.33
C GLU A 165 19.62 -9.59 -23.52
N PRO A 166 19.52 -10.16 -24.74
CA PRO A 166 18.54 -11.19 -25.09
C PRO A 166 18.74 -12.55 -24.38
N THR A 167 19.82 -12.73 -23.61
CA THR A 167 20.04 -13.87 -22.69
C THR A 167 19.12 -13.86 -21.47
N SER A 168 18.28 -12.83 -21.33
CA SER A 168 17.36 -12.63 -20.21
C SER A 168 16.33 -13.74 -20.01
N GLU A 169 15.78 -14.37 -21.06
CA GLU A 169 14.70 -15.34 -20.86
C GLU A 169 15.17 -16.66 -20.20
N SER A 170 16.29 -17.22 -20.67
CA SER A 170 16.89 -18.43 -20.07
C SER A 170 17.35 -18.19 -18.64
N LEU A 171 17.94 -17.01 -18.39
CA LEU A 171 18.34 -16.57 -17.05
C LEU A 171 17.13 -16.49 -16.12
N MET A 172 16.06 -15.81 -16.55
CA MET A 172 14.84 -15.65 -15.77
C MET A 172 14.13 -16.99 -15.54
N ASN A 173 14.14 -17.89 -16.52
CA ASN A 173 13.58 -19.24 -16.36
C ASN A 173 14.39 -20.09 -15.36
N SER A 174 15.70 -19.92 -15.32
CA SER A 174 16.56 -20.59 -14.33
C SER A 174 16.28 -20.07 -12.92
N PHE A 175 16.25 -18.73 -12.76
CA PHE A 175 15.90 -18.09 -11.49
C PHE A 175 14.51 -18.54 -11.01
N LYS A 176 13.52 -18.55 -11.90
CA LYS A 176 12.15 -19.00 -11.59
C LYS A 176 12.15 -20.41 -11.01
N LYS A 177 12.85 -21.36 -11.65
CA LYS A 177 12.90 -22.76 -11.20
C LYS A 177 13.54 -22.94 -9.82
N GLU A 178 14.43 -22.05 -9.43
CA GLU A 178 15.11 -22.13 -8.12
C GLU A 178 14.28 -21.50 -6.99
N VAL A 179 13.44 -20.52 -7.32
CA VAL A 179 12.48 -19.91 -6.38
C VAL A 179 11.16 -20.69 -6.29
N GLU A 180 10.81 -21.42 -7.35
CA GLU A 180 9.65 -22.31 -7.39
C GLU A 180 9.95 -23.58 -6.57
N PHE A 181 9.56 -23.57 -5.29
CA PHE A 181 9.69 -24.72 -4.41
C PHE A 181 8.75 -25.85 -4.80
N ASP A 182 9.14 -27.06 -4.37
CA ASP A 182 8.36 -28.29 -4.34
C ASP A 182 6.85 -28.01 -4.35
N CYS A 183 6.23 -28.31 -5.48
CA CYS A 183 4.90 -27.84 -5.86
C CYS A 183 3.83 -28.37 -4.89
N LEU A 184 3.67 -27.73 -3.74
CA LEU A 184 2.37 -27.66 -3.10
C LEU A 184 1.47 -27.02 -4.16
N THR A 185 0.66 -27.85 -4.83
CA THR A 185 -0.26 -27.45 -5.92
C THR A 185 -1.42 -26.56 -5.45
N HIS A 186 -1.21 -25.87 -4.32
CA HIS A 186 -2.13 -24.93 -3.75
C HIS A 186 -2.11 -23.66 -4.60
N ARG A 187 -3.31 -23.21 -4.97
CA ARG A 187 -3.53 -21.94 -5.62
C ARG A 187 -4.23 -21.01 -4.64
N LEU A 188 -3.92 -19.72 -4.77
CA LEU A 188 -4.68 -18.70 -4.09
C LEU A 188 -6.04 -18.54 -4.77
N ASP A 189 -7.09 -18.32 -3.97
CA ASP A 189 -8.39 -17.96 -4.51
C ASP A 189 -8.28 -16.59 -5.22
N PRO A 190 -8.96 -16.37 -6.36
CA PRO A 190 -9.02 -15.06 -6.99
C PRO A 190 -9.55 -13.99 -6.05
N GLY A 191 -8.90 -12.83 -6.03
CA GLY A 191 -9.26 -11.71 -5.15
C GLY A 191 -8.07 -10.93 -4.62
N PHE A 192 -8.37 -9.99 -3.73
CA PHE A 192 -7.40 -9.03 -3.19
C PHE A 192 -6.74 -9.54 -1.90
N TYR A 193 -5.41 -9.43 -1.82
CA TYR A 193 -4.56 -9.89 -0.70
C TYR A 193 -3.73 -8.74 -0.10
N SER A 194 -4.26 -7.51 -0.06
CA SER A 194 -3.58 -6.31 0.47
C SER A 194 -2.41 -5.77 -0.37
N TYR A 195 -1.51 -6.65 -0.81
CA TYR A 195 -0.30 -6.33 -1.58
C TYR A 195 -0.46 -6.56 -3.08
N PHE A 196 -1.34 -7.49 -3.45
CA PHE A 196 -1.62 -7.89 -4.82
C PHE A 196 -3.04 -8.43 -4.95
N THR A 197 -3.50 -8.51 -6.20
CA THR A 197 -4.74 -9.18 -6.58
C THR A 197 -4.40 -10.40 -7.43
N ILE A 198 -5.04 -11.53 -7.14
CA ILE A 198 -5.03 -12.72 -7.98
C ILE A 198 -6.25 -12.66 -8.90
N THR A 199 -6.03 -12.72 -10.21
CA THR A 199 -7.12 -12.77 -11.19
C THR A 199 -7.70 -14.17 -11.32
N ASP A 200 -8.86 -14.30 -11.96
CA ASP A 200 -9.48 -15.61 -12.27
C ASP A 200 -8.57 -16.51 -13.12
N ASN A 201 -7.68 -15.91 -13.91
CA ASN A 201 -6.67 -16.61 -14.71
C ASN A 201 -5.37 -16.87 -13.93
N ASN A 202 -5.39 -16.73 -12.60
CA ASN A 202 -4.26 -17.01 -11.72
C ASN A 202 -3.05 -16.10 -11.97
N LEU A 203 -3.29 -14.87 -12.45
CA LEU A 203 -2.25 -13.86 -12.64
C LEU A 203 -2.17 -12.96 -11.41
N ILE A 204 -0.95 -12.62 -11.00
CA ILE A 204 -0.69 -11.68 -9.92
C ILE A 204 -0.59 -10.24 -10.45
N LEU A 205 -1.37 -9.35 -9.85
CA LEU A 205 -1.37 -7.91 -10.10
C LEU A 205 -0.93 -7.19 -8.83
N PHE A 206 0.29 -6.67 -8.79
CA PHE A 206 0.76 -5.89 -7.64
C PHE A 206 -0.03 -4.60 -7.49
N LYS A 207 -0.37 -4.25 -6.25
CA LYS A 207 -1.04 -3.00 -5.91
C LYS A 207 -0.17 -1.79 -6.20
N THR A 208 1.14 -1.91 -5.95
CA THR A 208 2.14 -0.88 -6.25
C THR A 208 2.97 -1.30 -7.44
N ASP A 209 3.09 -0.43 -8.44
CA ASP A 209 4.01 -0.64 -9.57
C ASP A 209 5.45 -0.67 -9.05
N PRO A 210 6.22 -1.74 -9.30
CA PRO A 210 7.62 -1.82 -8.87
C PRO A 210 8.55 -0.83 -9.60
N GLY A 211 8.08 -0.10 -10.61
CA GLY A 211 8.88 0.92 -11.31
C GLY A 211 9.96 0.33 -12.22
N ILE A 212 9.85 -0.95 -12.56
CA ILE A 212 10.80 -1.66 -13.41
C ILE A 212 10.47 -1.41 -14.88
N VAL A 213 11.45 -0.89 -15.62
CA VAL A 213 11.33 -0.68 -17.07
C VAL A 213 11.61 -2.00 -17.81
N GLY A 214 10.61 -2.53 -18.50
CA GLY A 214 10.72 -3.75 -19.31
C GLY A 214 9.94 -4.92 -18.73
N ASN A 215 10.14 -6.11 -19.29
CA ASN A 215 9.48 -7.31 -18.81
C ASN A 215 10.15 -7.82 -17.54
N TYR A 216 9.33 -8.14 -16.55
CA TYR A 216 9.76 -8.78 -15.31
C TYR A 216 8.83 -9.94 -14.97
N LEU A 217 9.39 -10.95 -14.32
CA LEU A 217 8.65 -12.10 -13.82
C LEU A 217 7.92 -11.68 -12.55
N LYS A 218 6.63 -11.98 -12.48
CA LYS A 218 5.85 -11.92 -11.24
C LYS A 218 5.51 -13.34 -10.82
N PHE A 219 5.58 -13.62 -9.53
CA PHE A 219 5.35 -14.97 -9.04
C PHE A 219 4.79 -14.99 -7.62
N TYR A 220 4.16 -16.10 -7.30
CA TYR A 220 3.90 -16.52 -5.93
C TYR A 220 3.99 -18.05 -5.86
N TYR A 221 4.45 -18.57 -4.72
CA TYR A 221 4.64 -19.99 -4.47
C TYR A 221 4.35 -20.31 -3.01
N PHE A 222 3.86 -21.52 -2.75
CA PHE A 222 3.80 -22.06 -1.39
C PHE A 222 5.09 -22.81 -1.08
N HIS A 223 5.55 -22.75 0.16
CA HIS A 223 6.71 -23.52 0.62
C HIS A 223 6.40 -24.34 1.88
N SER A 224 7.29 -25.28 2.17
CA SER A 224 7.33 -26.06 3.41
C SER A 224 8.59 -25.79 4.24
N LYS A 225 9.49 -24.94 3.74
CA LYS A 225 10.77 -24.59 4.38
C LYS A 225 10.59 -23.74 5.63
N THR A 226 11.50 -23.92 6.57
CA THR A 226 11.69 -23.05 7.74
C THR A 226 12.34 -21.71 7.34
N ASN A 227 12.26 -20.71 8.24
CA ASN A 227 12.90 -19.41 7.99
C ASN A 227 14.42 -19.52 7.78
N ASP A 228 15.11 -20.41 8.51
CA ASP A 228 16.55 -20.62 8.38
C ASP A 228 16.92 -21.25 7.01
N GLU A 229 16.10 -22.18 6.52
CA GLU A 229 16.30 -22.77 5.18
C GLU A 229 16.04 -21.76 4.06
N LEU A 230 15.06 -20.85 4.25
CA LEU A 230 14.82 -19.75 3.32
C LEU A 230 15.97 -18.75 3.34
N ASP A 231 16.53 -18.45 4.49
CA ASP A 231 17.69 -17.56 4.62
C ASP A 231 18.90 -18.07 3.87
N LEU A 232 19.24 -19.35 4.06
CA LEU A 232 20.32 -20.00 3.33
C LEU A 232 20.07 -19.96 1.82
N LEU A 233 18.87 -20.33 1.37
CA LEU A 233 18.55 -20.31 -0.05
C LEU A 233 18.64 -18.91 -0.66
N PHE A 234 18.04 -17.90 -0.03
CA PHE A 234 18.06 -16.55 -0.61
C PHE A 234 19.45 -15.91 -0.52
N SER A 235 20.29 -16.35 0.42
CA SER A 235 21.73 -16.03 0.42
C SER A 235 22.44 -16.66 -0.78
N ASP A 236 22.23 -17.96 -1.04
CA ASP A 236 22.83 -18.66 -2.18
C ASP A 236 22.37 -18.06 -3.53
N LEU A 237 21.09 -17.71 -3.63
CA LEU A 237 20.53 -17.03 -4.80
C LEU A 237 21.14 -15.65 -5.01
N ALA A 238 21.33 -14.88 -3.93
CA ALA A 238 21.95 -13.56 -4.01
C ALA A 238 23.40 -13.66 -4.52
N GLU A 239 24.16 -14.65 -4.07
CA GLU A 239 25.53 -14.90 -4.53
C GLU A 239 25.55 -15.35 -5.99
N LYS A 240 24.75 -16.36 -6.34
CA LYS A 240 24.71 -16.96 -7.67
C LYS A 240 24.24 -16.01 -8.76
N TYR A 241 23.20 -15.22 -8.49
CA TYR A 241 22.61 -14.28 -9.43
C TYR A 241 23.12 -12.84 -9.26
N ASN A 242 24.20 -12.67 -8.51
CA ASN A 242 24.80 -11.37 -8.28
C ASN A 242 25.08 -10.64 -9.62
N ASN A 243 24.68 -9.37 -9.70
CA ASN A 243 24.75 -8.54 -10.91
C ASN A 243 23.99 -9.06 -12.15
N LEU A 244 23.28 -10.19 -12.07
CA LEU A 244 22.52 -10.78 -13.18
C LEU A 244 21.02 -10.53 -13.05
N VAL A 245 20.46 -10.74 -11.85
CA VAL A 245 19.02 -10.63 -11.58
C VAL A 245 18.79 -9.66 -10.43
N GLY A 246 17.84 -8.75 -10.62
CA GLY A 246 17.26 -7.95 -9.55
C GLY A 246 15.92 -8.56 -9.12
N TYR A 247 15.62 -8.56 -7.82
CA TYR A 247 14.38 -9.12 -7.29
C TYR A 247 13.96 -8.46 -5.99
N LYS A 248 12.65 -8.54 -5.71
CA LYS A 248 12.06 -8.35 -4.38
C LYS A 248 11.15 -9.54 -4.09
N ILE A 249 11.42 -10.21 -2.97
CA ILE A 249 10.71 -11.40 -2.49
C ILE A 249 10.21 -11.11 -1.09
N ASN A 250 8.95 -11.44 -0.86
CA ASN A 250 8.27 -11.25 0.41
C ASN A 250 7.75 -12.59 0.90
N LEU A 251 7.82 -12.80 2.21
CA LEU A 251 7.28 -13.98 2.89
C LEU A 251 5.97 -13.64 3.61
N GLY A 252 5.10 -14.64 3.75
CA GLY A 252 3.90 -14.55 4.59
C GLY A 252 4.21 -14.37 6.07
N SER A 253 5.47 -14.59 6.47
CA SER A 253 6.01 -14.27 7.79
C SER A 253 6.42 -12.80 7.96
N GLY A 254 6.34 -11.99 6.90
CA GLY A 254 6.71 -10.57 6.91
C GLY A 254 8.19 -10.29 6.67
N LYS A 255 9.00 -11.33 6.42
CA LYS A 255 10.39 -11.16 6.00
C LYS A 255 10.47 -10.78 4.51
N GLU A 256 11.44 -9.95 4.17
CA GLU A 256 11.71 -9.55 2.80
C GLU A 256 13.16 -9.86 2.41
N TYR A 257 13.36 -10.29 1.17
CA TYR A 257 14.68 -10.44 0.54
C TYR A 257 14.71 -9.64 -0.75
N HIS A 258 15.80 -8.94 -0.99
CA HIS A 258 15.92 -8.13 -2.20
C HIS A 258 17.36 -8.05 -2.67
N ALA A 259 17.52 -7.92 -3.99
CA ALA A 259 18.74 -7.56 -4.66
C ALA A 259 18.37 -6.61 -5.80
N TYR A 260 18.90 -5.39 -5.82
CA TYR A 260 18.56 -4.38 -6.83
C TYR A 260 19.62 -4.21 -7.89
#